data_AF-W4GKL7-F1
#
_entry.id   AF-W4GKL7-F1
#
_cell.length_a   1.000
_cell.length_b   1.000
_cell.length_c   1.000
_cell.angle_alpha   90.00
_cell.angle_beta   90.00
_cell.angle_gamma   90.00
#
_symmetry.space_group_name_H-M   'P 1'
#
loop_
_entity.id
_entity.type
_entity.pdbx_description
1 polymer ?
#
loop_
_entity_poly.entity_id
_entity_poly.type
_entity_poly.pdbx_seq_one_letter_code
_entity_poly.pdbx_strand_id
1 'polypeptide(L)'
;MPARGVTRGVKPFINDQTLTSSGLRELDAVVGGGYLLGSVVVVESSVFGSFGSELARYFAAEGLANEHVVYTDASVVASLPLELSTAQKQLEGRNGLRISVVLTKG
;
A
#
# COMPACT_ATOMS: atom_id res chain seq x y z
N MET A 1 -16.51 19.95 4.15
CA MET A 1 -16.21 18.99 3.07
C MET A 1 -14.77 19.24 2.63
N PRO A 2 -13.80 18.35 2.89
CA PRO A 2 -12.42 18.64 2.52
C PRO A 2 -12.20 18.43 1.02
N ALA A 3 -11.38 19.31 0.45
CA ALA A 3 -11.22 19.60 -0.97
C ALA A 3 -10.72 18.41 -1.81
N ARG A 4 -11.31 18.27 -3.00
CA ARG A 4 -11.00 17.28 -4.04
C ARG A 4 -9.71 17.66 -4.77
N GLY A 5 -8.57 17.56 -4.08
CA GLY A 5 -7.24 17.64 -4.69
C GLY A 5 -6.88 16.32 -5.35
N VAL A 6 -6.28 16.36 -6.55
CA VAL A 6 -5.69 15.17 -7.18
C VAL A 6 -4.55 14.70 -6.28
N THR A 7 -4.82 13.73 -5.42
CA THR A 7 -3.79 13.00 -4.68
C THR A 7 -2.98 12.17 -5.69
N ARG A 8 -1.64 12.21 -5.60
CA ARG A 8 -0.79 11.36 -6.43
C ARG A 8 -1.06 9.88 -6.14
N GLY A 9 -0.86 9.01 -7.12
CA GLY A 9 -0.99 7.56 -6.94
C GLY A 9 -2.40 7.02 -6.79
N VAL A 10 -3.43 7.85 -7.01
CA VAL A 10 -4.83 7.38 -6.97
C VAL A 10 -5.53 7.65 -8.29
N LYS A 11 -6.47 6.78 -8.65
CA LYS A 11 -7.28 6.90 -9.87
C LYS A 11 -8.78 6.91 -9.56
N PRO A 12 -9.57 7.71 -10.29
CA PRO A 12 -11.01 7.70 -10.14
C PRO A 12 -11.59 6.35 -10.56
N PHE A 13 -12.67 5.94 -9.90
CA PHE A 13 -13.43 4.73 -10.17
C PHE A 13 -14.94 5.03 -10.18
N ILE A 14 -15.76 4.02 -10.46
CA ILE A 14 -17.22 4.18 -10.53
C ILE A 14 -17.78 4.71 -9.19
N ASN A 15 -18.90 5.44 -9.25
CA ASN A 15 -19.60 5.98 -8.09
C ASN A 15 -18.78 6.97 -7.23
N ASP A 16 -17.98 7.83 -7.86
CA ASP A 16 -17.09 8.79 -7.17
C ASP A 16 -16.09 8.13 -6.20
N GLN A 17 -15.88 6.82 -6.33
CA GLN A 17 -14.88 6.10 -5.56
C GLN A 17 -13.50 6.33 -6.16
N THR A 18 -12.48 5.99 -5.38
CA THR A 18 -11.09 6.17 -5.78
C THR A 18 -10.33 4.91 -5.44
N LEU A 19 -9.48 4.48 -6.38
CA LEU A 19 -8.62 3.31 -6.24
C LEU A 19 -7.17 3.74 -6.02
N THR A 20 -6.43 2.93 -5.27
CA THR A 20 -4.97 2.93 -5.20
C THR A 20 -4.42 1.64 -5.80
N SER A 21 -3.21 1.67 -6.34
CA SER A 21 -2.55 0.48 -6.88
C SER A 21 -2.03 -0.42 -5.75
N SER A 22 -1.95 -1.73 -6.03
CA SER A 22 -1.23 -2.71 -5.21
C SER A 22 0.30 -2.64 -5.35
N GLY A 23 0.81 -1.86 -6.31
CA GLY A 23 2.23 -1.86 -6.71
C GLY A 23 2.58 -2.96 -7.72
N LEU A 24 1.63 -3.83 -8.06
CA LEU A 24 1.77 -4.87 -9.08
C LEU A 24 0.64 -4.76 -10.10
N ARG A 25 0.99 -4.53 -11.37
CA ARG A 25 0.01 -4.35 -12.45
C ARG A 25 -0.86 -5.60 -12.66
N GLU A 26 -0.26 -6.77 -12.54
CA GLU A 26 -0.94 -8.05 -12.73
C GLU A 26 -1.97 -8.29 -11.63
N LEU A 27 -1.64 -7.95 -10.39
CA LEU A 27 -2.57 -8.07 -9.27
C LEU A 27 -3.70 -7.05 -9.39
N ASP A 28 -3.38 -5.81 -9.75
CA ASP A 28 -4.39 -4.79 -10.02
C ASP A 28 -5.38 -5.25 -11.09
N ALA A 29 -4.91 -5.88 -12.18
CA ALA A 29 -5.79 -6.41 -13.21
C ALA A 29 -6.75 -7.50 -12.68
N VAL A 30 -6.26 -8.37 -11.79
CA VAL A 30 -7.07 -9.45 -11.20
C VAL A 30 -8.12 -8.91 -10.23
N VAL A 31 -7.79 -7.89 -9.42
CA VAL A 31 -8.71 -7.34 -8.41
C VAL A 31 -9.67 -6.27 -8.93
N GLY A 32 -9.67 -5.98 -10.24
CA GLY A 32 -10.57 -4.99 -10.85
C GLY A 32 -10.01 -3.57 -10.93
N GLY A 33 -8.69 -3.44 -10.88
CA GLY A 33 -7.92 -2.22 -11.13
C GLY A 33 -7.19 -1.66 -9.92
N GLY A 34 -7.21 -2.33 -8.77
CA GLY A 34 -6.55 -1.89 -7.54
C GLY A 34 -7.48 -1.96 -6.33
N TYR A 35 -7.09 -1.30 -5.25
CA TYR A 35 -7.82 -1.31 -3.97
C TYR A 35 -8.59 -0.03 -3.73
N LEU A 36 -9.81 -0.14 -3.21
CA LEU A 36 -10.64 1.02 -2.88
C LEU A 36 -10.08 1.77 -1.67
N LEU A 37 -10.02 3.10 -1.76
CA LEU A 37 -9.67 3.93 -0.62
C LEU A 37 -10.69 3.72 0.52
N GLY A 38 -10.19 3.52 1.73
CA GLY A 38 -11.01 3.22 2.91
C GLY A 38 -11.43 1.75 3.05
N SER A 39 -11.04 0.88 2.12
CA SER A 39 -11.23 -0.57 2.27
C SER A 39 -10.13 -1.23 3.08
N VAL A 40 -10.38 -2.45 3.53
CA VAL A 40 -9.39 -3.32 4.16
C VAL A 40 -9.14 -4.50 3.22
N VAL A 41 -7.87 -4.73 2.91
CA VAL A 41 -7.42 -5.86 2.10
C VAL A 41 -6.70 -6.84 3.01
N VAL A 42 -7.12 -8.10 2.97
CA VAL A 42 -6.51 -9.20 3.72
C VAL A 42 -5.84 -10.12 2.73
N VAL A 43 -4.58 -10.46 3.00
CA VAL A 43 -3.80 -11.40 2.19
C VAL A 43 -3.47 -12.59 3.06
N GLU A 44 -4.01 -13.75 2.71
CA GLU A 44 -3.65 -15.01 3.35
C GLU A 44 -2.40 -15.57 2.68
N SER A 45 -1.32 -15.71 3.45
CA SER A 45 -0.10 -16.34 2.97
C SER A 45 -0.15 -17.84 3.24
N SER A 46 0.17 -18.64 2.22
CA SER A 46 0.32 -20.08 2.39
C SER A 46 1.52 -20.41 3.29
N VAL A 47 1.43 -21.51 4.03
CA VAL A 47 2.43 -22.00 4.99
C VAL A 47 3.83 -22.16 4.38
N PHE A 48 3.91 -22.38 3.06
CA PHE A 48 5.17 -22.62 2.34
C PHE A 48 5.67 -21.41 1.53
N GLY A 49 4.97 -20.29 1.54
CA GLY A 49 5.26 -19.16 0.65
C GLY A 49 5.41 -17.82 1.39
N SER A 50 6.40 -17.03 0.99
CA SER A 50 6.62 -15.65 1.42
C SER A 50 5.89 -14.62 0.55
N PHE A 51 4.93 -15.05 -0.27
CA PHE A 51 4.22 -14.16 -1.18
C PHE A 51 3.43 -13.06 -0.45
N GLY A 52 2.87 -13.35 0.72
CA GLY A 52 2.16 -12.33 1.50
C GLY A 52 3.05 -11.16 1.91
N SER A 53 4.30 -11.44 2.34
CA SER A 53 5.27 -10.39 2.65
C SER A 53 5.73 -9.62 1.42
N GLU A 54 5.88 -10.30 0.27
CA GLU A 54 6.26 -9.64 -0.98
C GLU A 54 5.15 -8.69 -1.47
N LEU A 55 3.89 -9.11 -1.40
CA LEU A 55 2.74 -8.27 -1.73
C LEU A 55 2.65 -7.04 -0.82
N ALA A 56 2.86 -7.22 0.49
CA ALA A 56 2.91 -6.10 1.43
C ALA A 56 4.06 -5.12 1.13
N ARG A 57 5.21 -5.64 0.70
CA ARG A 57 6.38 -4.85 0.29
C ARG A 57 6.07 -4.02 -0.97
N TYR A 58 5.47 -4.62 -2.00
CA TYR A 58 5.10 -3.88 -3.21
C TYR A 58 4.07 -2.78 -2.92
N PHE A 59 3.08 -3.07 -2.09
CA PHE A 59 2.11 -2.06 -1.67
C PHE A 59 2.75 -0.90 -0.89
N ALA A 60 3.68 -1.22 0.01
CA ALA A 60 4.45 -0.22 0.74
C ALA A 60 5.32 0.64 -0.19
N ALA A 61 5.98 0.02 -1.17
CA ALA A 61 6.79 0.74 -2.16
C ALA A 61 5.94 1.66 -3.04
N GLU A 62 4.75 1.21 -3.49
CA GLU A 62 3.81 2.02 -4.27
C GLU A 62 3.31 3.23 -3.50
N GLY A 63 2.89 3.05 -2.24
CA GLY A 63 2.48 4.16 -1.38
C GLY A 63 3.60 5.17 -1.21
N LEU A 64 4.81 4.69 -0.99
CA LEU A 64 5.98 5.54 -0.77
C LEU A 64 6.42 6.31 -2.03
N ALA A 65 6.38 5.67 -3.20
CA ALA A 65 6.63 6.32 -4.49
C ALA A 65 5.62 7.45 -4.78
N ASN A 66 4.41 7.34 -4.25
CA ASN A 66 3.34 8.32 -4.39
C ASN A 66 3.23 9.30 -3.20
N GLU A 67 4.22 9.31 -2.30
CA GLU A 67 4.26 10.17 -1.11
C GLU A 67 3.10 9.94 -0.12
N HIS A 68 2.56 8.71 -0.09
CA HIS A 68 1.58 8.29 0.91
C HIS A 68 2.26 7.87 2.21
N VAL A 69 1.55 8.01 3.32
CA VAL A 69 2.01 7.51 4.63
C VAL A 69 1.72 6.02 4.71
N VAL A 70 2.76 5.21 4.96
CA VAL A 70 2.67 3.75 5.06
C VAL A 70 2.99 3.32 6.49
N TYR A 71 2.12 2.52 7.10
CA TYR A 71 2.39 1.88 8.39
C TYR A 71 2.60 0.40 8.14
N THR A 72 3.74 -0.12 8.58
CA THR A 72 4.09 -1.53 8.37
C THR A 72 5.04 -2.02 9.45
N ASP A 73 5.25 -3.32 9.53
CA ASP A 73 6.21 -3.93 10.44
C ASP A 73 7.66 -3.72 9.96
N ALA A 74 8.60 -3.74 10.91
CA ALA A 74 10.03 -3.56 10.64
C ALA A 74 10.57 -4.55 9.60
N SER A 75 10.05 -5.78 9.55
CA SER A 75 10.45 -6.79 8.57
C SER A 75 10.15 -6.38 7.12
N VAL A 76 9.00 -5.72 6.89
CA VAL A 76 8.63 -5.22 5.56
C VAL A 76 9.52 -4.05 5.18
N VAL A 77 9.78 -3.11 6.12
CA VAL A 77 10.69 -1.98 5.89
C VAL A 77 12.10 -2.46 5.52
N ALA A 78 12.62 -3.47 6.22
CA ALA A 78 13.95 -4.04 5.96
C ALA A 78 14.05 -4.70 4.58
N SER A 79 12.94 -5.21 4.06
CA SER A 79 12.91 -5.78 2.71
C SER A 79 12.84 -4.73 1.61
N LEU A 80 12.35 -3.50 1.87
CA LEU A 80 12.26 -2.47 0.84
C LEU A 80 13.64 -2.15 0.23
N PRO A 81 13.75 -1.94 -1.10
CA PRO A 81 15.02 -1.60 -1.73
C PRO A 81 15.68 -0.37 -1.07
N LEU A 82 16.97 -0.47 -0.77
CA LEU A 82 17.76 0.50 0.01
C LEU A 82 17.86 1.90 -0.62
N GLU A 83 17.52 2.03 -1.91
CA GLU A 83 17.44 3.30 -2.66
C GLU A 83 16.39 4.28 -2.09
N LEU A 84 15.56 3.82 -1.15
CA LEU A 84 14.55 4.59 -0.41
C LEU A 84 15.06 5.11 0.95
N SER A 85 16.38 5.26 1.16
CA SER A 85 16.97 5.87 2.38
C SER A 85 16.30 7.21 2.77
N THR A 86 15.91 8.03 1.78
CA THR A 86 15.18 9.29 1.97
C THR A 86 13.74 9.11 2.48
N ALA A 87 13.14 7.98 2.15
CA ALA A 87 11.77 7.63 2.51
C ALA A 87 11.66 6.90 3.86
N GLN A 88 12.68 6.12 4.24
CA GLN A 88 12.83 5.63 5.62
C GLN A 88 12.88 6.81 6.61
N LYS A 89 13.52 7.91 6.22
CA LYS A 89 13.56 9.15 7.00
C LYS A 89 12.21 9.90 7.09
N GLN A 90 11.27 9.65 6.17
CA GLN A 90 9.93 10.24 6.21
C GLN A 90 8.96 9.48 7.13
N LEU A 91 9.19 8.19 7.36
CA LEU A 91 8.39 7.34 8.24
C LEU A 91 8.57 7.69 9.72
N GLU A 92 9.71 8.27 10.11
CA GLU A 92 9.98 8.68 11.49
C GLU A 92 9.21 9.96 11.91
N GLY A 93 8.53 10.65 10.98
CA GLY A 93 8.13 12.05 11.18
C GLY A 93 6.66 12.44 11.13
N ARG A 94 5.70 11.61 10.66
CA ARG A 94 4.34 12.13 10.35
C ARG A 94 3.19 11.25 10.84
N ASN A 95 2.61 11.69 11.95
CA ASN A 95 1.34 11.23 12.51
C ASN A 95 0.16 11.76 11.67
N GLY A 96 -0.52 10.90 10.90
CA GLY A 96 -1.75 11.30 10.20
C GLY A 96 -2.13 10.41 9.01
N LEU A 97 -3.34 9.86 9.09
CA LEU A 97 -4.06 8.98 8.14
C LEU A 97 -3.60 7.51 8.09
N ARG A 98 -4.42 6.60 8.64
CA ARG A 98 -4.18 5.15 8.73
C ARG A 98 -4.73 4.43 7.49
N ILE A 99 -3.87 3.77 6.72
CA ILE A 99 -4.28 2.66 5.84
C ILE A 99 -3.66 1.40 6.46
N SER A 100 -4.52 0.51 6.97
CA SER A 100 -4.10 -0.69 7.72
C SER A 100 -4.22 -1.89 6.79
N VAL A 101 -3.09 -2.42 6.31
CA VAL A 101 -3.06 -3.73 5.68
C VAL A 101 -2.91 -4.75 6.80
N VAL A 102 -3.96 -5.54 7.05
CA VAL A 102 -3.95 -6.56 8.10
C VAL A 102 -3.55 -7.88 7.45
N LEU A 103 -2.35 -8.34 7.78
CA LEU A 103 -1.84 -9.66 7.40
C LEU A 103 -2.20 -10.65 8.52
N THR A 104 -3.04 -11.65 8.22
CA THR A 104 -3.37 -12.72 9.16
C THR A 104 -2.52 -13.95 8.85
N LYS A 105 -1.81 -14.47 9.86
CA LYS A 105 -1.15 -15.78 9.78
C LYS A 105 -2.20 -16.87 10.01
N GLY A 106 -2.37 -17.75 9.01
CA GLY A 106 -3.08 -19.02 9.14
C GLY A 106 -2.12 -20.16 9.47
#